data_AF-A0A661T588-F1
#
_entry.id   AF-A0A661T588-F1
#
_cell.length_a   1.000
_cell.length_b   1.000
_cell.length_c   1.000
_cell.angle_alpha   90.00
_cell.angle_beta   90.00
_cell.angle_gamma   90.00
#
_symmetry.space_group_name_H-M   'P 1'
#
loop_
_entity.id
_entity.type
_entity.pdbx_description
1 polymer ?
#
loop_
_entity_poly.entity_id
_entity_poly.type
_entity_poly.pdbx_seq_one_letter_code
_entity_poly.pdbx_strand_id
1 'polypeptide(L)' 'MANKGVQTRRNIIEKSLQLFSVKGYFNTSINDILDATGLTKGGLYGHFRSKEDIWYAVYELAVG' A
#
# COMPACT_ATOMS: atom_id res chain seq x y z
N MET A 1 -9.55 1.92 20.21
CA MET A 1 -8.39 2.51 19.51
C MET A 1 -7.89 1.49 18.49
N ALA A 2 -7.75 1.84 17.21
CA ALA A 2 -7.12 0.93 16.25
C ALA A 2 -5.67 0.67 16.69
N ASN A 3 -5.18 -0.56 16.59
CA ASN A 3 -3.77 -0.83 16.89
C ASN A 3 -2.87 -0.17 15.81
N LYS A 4 -1.58 0.04 16.13
CA LYS A 4 -0.61 0.68 15.23
C LYS A 4 -0.50 -0.05 13.88
N GLY A 5 -0.57 -1.39 13.88
CA GLY A 5 -0.49 -2.19 12.66
C GLY A 5 -1.66 -1.95 11.70
N VAL A 6 -2.88 -1.78 12.20
CA VAL A 6 -4.06 -1.45 11.38
C VAL A 6 -3.90 -0.09 10.72
N GLN A 7 -3.38 0.91 11.45
CA GLN A 7 -3.09 2.24 10.90
C GLN A 7 -2.01 2.20 9.83
N THR A 8 -0.91 1.48 10.07
CA THR A 8 0.14 1.28 9.06
C THR A 8 -0.40 0.59 7.81
N ARG A 9 -1.19 -0.48 7.97
CA ARG A 9 -1.81 -1.19 6.84
C ARG A 9 -2.72 -0.28 6.04
N ARG A 10 -3.56 0.52 6.70
CA ARG A 10 -4.43 1.52 6.03
C ARG A 10 -3.61 2.56 5.27
N ASN A 11 -2.55 3.11 5.86
CA ASN A 11 -1.68 4.07 5.20
C ASN A 11 -1.05 3.49 3.91
N ILE A 12 -0.60 2.23 3.93
CA ILE A 12 -0.08 1.55 2.73
C ILE A 12 -1.14 1.51 1.63
N ILE A 13 -2.38 1.13 1.96
CA ILE A 13 -3.47 1.03 1.00
C ILE A 13 -3.81 2.41 0.41
N GLU A 14 -3.99 3.42 1.25
CA GLU A 14 -4.36 4.78 0.80
C GLU A 14 -3.30 5.40 -0.11
N LYS A 15 -2.01 5.27 0.25
CA LYS A 15 -0.91 5.78 -0.60
C LYS A 15 -0.77 4.99 -1.89
N SER A 16 -0.97 3.68 -1.84
CA SER A 16 -0.91 2.84 -3.04
C SER A 16 -2.07 3.14 -3.99
N LEU A 17 -3.29 3.38 -3.47
CA LEU A 17 -4.43 3.83 -4.26
C LEU A 17 -4.08 5.10 -5.04
N GLN A 18 -3.55 6.11 -4.37
CA GLN A 18 -3.13 7.37 -5.02
C GLN A 18 -2.10 7.12 -6.14
N LEU A 19 -1.05 6.35 -5.85
CA LEU A 19 -0.01 6.03 -6.84
C LEU A 19 -0.56 5.25 -8.03
N PHE A 20 -1.41 4.25 -7.78
CA PHE A 20 -2.02 3.47 -8.86
C PHE A 20 -2.97 4.28 -9.71
N SER A 21 -3.75 5.20 -9.12
CA SER A 21 -4.65 6.09 -9.88
C SER A 21 -3.91 7.08 -10.77
N VAL A 22 -2.70 7.51 -10.38
CA VAL A 22 -1.93 8.53 -11.11
C VAL A 22 -0.93 7.91 -12.09
N LYS A 23 -0.16 6.91 -11.65
CA LYS A 23 0.92 6.30 -12.45
C LYS A 23 0.47 5.02 -13.20
N GLY A 24 -0.61 4.39 -12.75
CA GLY A 24 -0.99 3.04 -13.16
C GLY A 24 -0.21 1.95 -12.43
N TYR A 25 -0.80 0.76 -12.31
CA TYR A 25 -0.22 -0.37 -11.56
C TYR A 25 1.20 -0.75 -12.03
N PHE A 26 1.42 -0.85 -13.34
CA PHE A 26 2.70 -1.31 -13.89
C PHE A 26 3.84 -0.31 -13.68
N ASN A 27 3.55 1.00 -13.63
CA ASN A 27 4.56 2.05 -13.41
C ASN A 27 4.79 2.40 -11.94
N THR A 28 4.08 1.75 -11.02
CA THR A 28 4.29 1.90 -9.58
C THR A 28 5.14 0.75 -9.07
N SER A 29 6.30 1.08 -8.50
CA SER A 29 7.22 0.14 -7.87
C SER A 29 6.94 0.01 -6.37
N ILE A 30 7.51 -1.02 -5.72
CA ILE A 30 7.50 -1.10 -4.25
C ILE A 30 8.23 0.09 -3.62
N ASN A 31 9.29 0.59 -4.25
CA ASN A 31 10.04 1.75 -3.74
C ASN A 31 9.19 3.02 -3.74
N ASP A 32 8.40 3.26 -4.80
CA ASP A 32 7.45 4.38 -4.83
C ASP A 32 6.48 4.34 -3.63
N ILE A 33 6.00 3.14 -3.27
CA ILE A 33 5.09 2.94 -2.15
C ILE A 33 5.81 3.15 -0.81
N LEU A 34 7.05 2.68 -0.67
CA LEU A 34 7.88 2.90 0.52
C LEU A 34 8.13 4.40 0.74
N ASP A 35 8.51 5.12 -0.32
CA ASP A 35 8.75 6.56 -0.27
C ASP A 35 7.47 7.33 0.09
N ALA A 36 6.33 6.97 -0.50
CA ALA A 36 5.05 7.62 -0.22
C ALA A 36 4.50 7.33 1.18
N THR A 37 4.86 6.19 1.78
CA THR A 37 4.40 5.78 3.12
C THR A 37 5.39 6.13 4.24
N GLY A 38 6.65 6.43 3.91
CA GLY A 38 7.73 6.63 4.86
C GLY A 38 8.14 5.35 5.61
N LEU A 39 7.77 4.17 5.08
CA LEU A 39 8.05 2.88 5.73
C LEU A 39 9.39 2.31 5.29
N THR A 40 9.97 1.48 6.14
CA THR A 40 11.05 0.60 5.73
C THR A 40 10.50 -0.57 4.91
N LYS A 41 11.37 -1.20 4.12
CA LYS A 41 11.04 -2.43 3.38
C LYS A 41 10.44 -3.51 4.29
N GLY A 42 11.07 -3.77 5.45
CA GLY A 42 10.55 -4.73 6.44
C GLY A 42 9.19 -4.34 7.03
N GLY A 43 8.95 -3.03 7.23
CA GLY A 43 7.65 -2.53 7.69
C GLY A 43 6.53 -2.80 6.68
N LEU A 44 6.77 -2.59 5.39
CA LEU A 44 5.80 -2.91 4.34
C LEU A 44 5.56 -4.41 4.21
N TYR A 45 6.64 -5.21 4.18
CA TYR A 45 6.52 -6.67 4.05
C TYR A 45 5.92 -7.37 5.28
N GLY A 46 5.90 -6.71 6.44
CA GLY A 46 5.13 -7.17 7.60
C GLY A 46 3.61 -7.11 7.39
N HIS A 47 3.12 -6.37 6.38
CA HIS A 47 1.69 -6.22 6.08
C HIS A 47 1.27 -6.85 4.75
N PHE A 48 2.14 -6.84 3.74
CA PHE A 48 1.84 -7.33 2.39
C PHE A 48 3.03 -8.07 1.81
N ARG A 49 2.81 -9.21 1.15
CA ARG A 49 3.91 -10.05 0.62
C ARG A 49 4.34 -9.61 -0.79
N SER A 50 3.48 -8.89 -1.50
CA SER A 50 3.73 -8.47 -2.88
C SER A 50 3.03 -7.15 -3.22
N LYS A 51 3.39 -6.53 -4.36
CA LYS A 51 2.66 -5.38 -4.93
C LYS A 51 1.23 -5.77 -5.31
N GLU A 52 1.02 -7.03 -5.68
CA GLU A 52 -0.27 -7.56 -6.08
C GLU A 52 -1.21 -7.72 -4.87
N ASP A 53 -0.69 -8.16 -3.71
CA ASP A 53 -1.45 -8.21 -2.46
C ASP A 53 -1.94 -6.81 -2.05
N ILE A 54 -1.11 -5.79 -2.27
CA ILE A 54 -1.47 -4.40 -2.04
C ILE A 54 -2.57 -3.97 -3.01
N TRP A 55 -2.43 -4.32 -4.30
CA TRP A 55 -3.44 -4.04 -5.31
C TRP A 55 -4.80 -4.64 -4.96
N TYR A 56 -4.87 -5.92 -4.55
CA TYR A 56 -6.12 -6.53 -4.12
C TYR A 56 -6.74 -5.80 -2.93
N ALA A 57 -5.94 -5.40 -1.93
CA ALA A 57 -6.46 -4.65 -0.80
C ALA A 57 -6.92 -3.22 -1.16
N VAL A 58 -6.26 -2.59 -2.13
CA VAL A 58 -6.70 -1.31 -2.71
C VAL A 58 -8.02 -1.49 -3.46
N TYR A 59 -8.12 -2.52 -4.28
CA TYR A 59 -9.32 -2.83 -5.06
C TYR A 59 -10.52 -3.10 -4.14
N GLU A 60 -10.33 -3.93 -3.11
CA GLU A 60 -11.34 -4.21 -2.08
C GLU A 60 -11.81 -2.93 -1.39
N LEU A 61 -10.91 -2.01 -1.04
CA LEU A 61 -11.30 -0.75 -0.40
C LEU A 61 -12.03 0.21 -1.35
N ALA A 62 -11.66 0.23 -2.63
CA ALA A 62 -12.14 1.22 -3.59
C ALA A 62 -13.43 0.81 -4.31
N VAL A 63 -13.67 -0.50 -4.43
CA VAL A 63 -14.76 -1.07 -5.25
C VAL A 63 -15.68 -1.98 -4.43
N GLY A 64 -15.20 -2.51 -3.29
CA GLY A 64 -16.00 -3.31 -2.35
C GLY A 64 -16.93 -2.47 -1.48
#